data_AF-A0A5J9T821-F1
#
_entry.id   AF-A0A5J9T821-F1
#
_cell.length_a   1.000
_cell.length_b   1.000
_cell.length_c   1.000
_cell.angle_alpha   90.00
_cell.angle_beta   90.00
_cell.angle_gamma   90.00
#
_symmetry.space_group_name_H-M   'P 1'
#
loop_
_entity.id
_entity.type
_entity.pdbx_description
1 polymer ?
#
loop_
_entity_poly.entity_id
_entity_poly.type
_entity_poly.pdbx_seq_one_letter_code
_entity_poly.pdbx_strand_id
1 'polypeptide(L)'
;MLANAPHQTCPGGGQAHVLGQLQQLSPNVIVVYGNHHSAHNREVLWLLQHFQVIHRLNIVLSYPPDDKGNFQYLMQDVTYLPRVTFLALYVMNEGHAFGARSCHVLRLCTGIRKLSMVLLTCRNFEAQSTCPSGCICDQPTNWKIEKLSLNCLQEVEITGLKGADHEVAFLERLFNWAGVLKKLRITFDHTVSKSKAKELCQRLSSTARPETLMEF
;
A
#
# COMPACT_ATOMS: atom_id res chain seq x y z
N MET A 1 -31.84 34.83 -49.19
CA MET A 1 -31.74 34.40 -47.77
C MET A 1 -32.47 33.08 -47.61
N LEU A 2 -31.79 31.98 -47.91
CA LEU A 2 -32.21 30.60 -47.62
C LEU A 2 -30.92 29.78 -47.58
N ALA A 3 -30.57 29.23 -46.42
CA ALA A 3 -29.56 28.18 -46.31
C ALA A 3 -29.91 27.30 -45.11
N ASN A 4 -30.32 26.08 -45.43
CA ASN A 4 -30.56 24.96 -44.52
C ASN A 4 -29.28 24.61 -43.75
N ALA A 5 -29.39 24.32 -42.45
CA ALA A 5 -28.38 23.59 -41.70
C ALA A 5 -28.86 22.13 -41.53
N PRO A 6 -28.03 21.12 -41.82
CA PRO A 6 -28.43 19.73 -41.63
C PRO A 6 -28.22 19.31 -40.17
N HIS A 7 -29.19 18.55 -39.66
CA HIS A 7 -29.00 17.66 -38.53
C HIS A 7 -27.86 16.67 -38.85
N GLN A 8 -26.80 16.69 -38.04
CA GLN A 8 -25.86 15.57 -37.94
C GLN A 8 -26.02 14.93 -36.56
N THR A 9 -26.60 13.74 -36.60
CA THR A 9 -26.63 12.74 -35.55
C THR A 9 -25.41 11.81 -35.67
N CYS A 10 -24.81 11.52 -34.51
CA CYS A 10 -23.95 10.38 -34.15
C CYS A 10 -22.48 10.38 -34.67
N PRO A 11 -21.50 9.76 -33.96
CA PRO A 11 -21.61 8.54 -33.12
C PRO A 11 -21.00 8.70 -31.70
N GLY A 12 -21.28 7.87 -30.69
CA GLY A 12 -21.46 6.42 -30.71
C GLY A 12 -20.09 5.74 -30.64
N GLY A 13 -19.62 5.40 -29.42
CA GLY A 13 -18.41 4.61 -29.20
C GLY A 13 -17.25 5.42 -28.60
N GLY A 14 -17.31 5.71 -27.31
CA GLY A 14 -16.13 6.12 -26.57
C GLY A 14 -15.15 4.95 -26.50
N GLN A 15 -14.21 4.90 -27.45
CA GLN A 15 -12.99 4.12 -27.28
C GLN A 15 -12.32 4.65 -26.00
N ALA A 16 -12.15 3.79 -25.00
CA ALA A 16 -11.28 4.09 -23.88
C ALA A 16 -9.87 4.32 -24.45
N HIS A 17 -9.50 5.59 -24.63
CA HIS A 17 -8.13 5.95 -24.98
C HIS A 17 -7.24 5.44 -23.85
N VAL A 18 -6.52 4.36 -24.12
CA VAL A 18 -5.41 3.93 -23.27
C VAL A 18 -4.44 5.09 -23.22
N LEU A 19 -4.36 5.74 -22.06
CA LEU A 19 -3.35 6.76 -21.84
C LEU A 19 -2.00 6.05 -21.74
N GLY A 20 -0.96 6.63 -22.36
CA GLY A 20 0.37 6.04 -22.47
C GLY A 20 1.11 5.90 -21.12
N GLN A 21 2.44 5.95 -21.17
CA GLN A 21 3.26 5.88 -19.95
C GLN A 21 3.12 7.16 -19.12
N LEU A 22 2.66 7.05 -17.87
CA LEU A 22 2.61 8.16 -16.93
C LEU A 22 3.81 8.09 -15.96
N GLN A 23 4.54 9.20 -15.83
CA GLN A 23 5.71 9.25 -14.94
C GLN A 23 5.31 9.17 -13.45
N GLN A 24 4.27 9.89 -13.05
CA GLN A 24 3.81 9.93 -11.67
C GLN A 24 2.32 10.30 -11.60
N LEU A 25 1.59 9.63 -10.71
CA LEU A 25 0.23 10.04 -10.31
C LEU A 25 0.27 10.55 -8.87
N SER A 26 -0.48 11.62 -8.59
CA SER A 26 -0.70 12.17 -7.24
C SER A 26 -1.19 11.08 -6.27
N PRO A 27 -1.07 11.25 -4.94
CA PRO A 27 -1.43 10.20 -3.99
C PRO A 27 -2.88 9.78 -4.16
N ASN A 28 -3.10 8.52 -4.52
CA ASN A 28 -4.42 7.96 -4.66
C ASN A 28 -4.87 7.47 -3.29
N VAL A 29 -5.93 8.07 -2.76
CA VAL A 29 -6.48 7.68 -1.48
C VAL A 29 -7.33 6.44 -1.69
N ILE A 30 -6.95 5.33 -1.06
CA ILE A 30 -7.76 4.12 -1.00
C ILE A 30 -8.34 4.06 0.41
N VAL A 31 -9.67 4.06 0.47
CA VAL A 31 -10.40 3.94 1.73
C VAL A 31 -10.39 2.47 2.14
N VAL A 32 -9.85 2.20 3.34
CA VAL A 32 -9.69 0.84 3.83
C VAL A 32 -10.96 0.31 4.49
N TYR A 33 -11.59 1.13 5.33
CA TYR A 33 -12.78 0.79 6.11
C TYR A 33 -13.85 1.86 5.92
N GLY A 34 -15.13 1.47 5.89
CA GLY A 34 -16.25 2.40 5.77
C GLY A 34 -17.61 1.70 5.81
N ASN A 35 -18.69 2.49 5.83
CA ASN A 35 -20.03 1.99 6.12
C ASN A 35 -20.70 1.24 4.94
N HIS A 36 -20.26 1.46 3.68
CA HIS A 36 -20.77 0.81 2.46
C HIS A 36 -19.70 0.77 1.35
N HIS A 37 -19.95 0.04 0.24
CA HIS A 37 -19.07 -0.02 -0.95
C HIS A 37 -18.44 1.35 -1.26
N SER A 38 -17.11 1.41 -1.33
CA SER A 38 -16.41 2.67 -1.58
C SER A 38 -16.52 3.04 -3.06
N ALA A 39 -17.55 3.80 -3.43
CA ALA A 39 -17.63 4.45 -4.74
C ALA A 39 -16.31 5.18 -5.06
N HIS A 40 -15.69 5.79 -4.04
CA HIS A 40 -14.38 6.41 -4.16
C HIS A 40 -13.27 5.45 -4.61
N ASN A 41 -13.16 4.26 -4.00
CA ASN A 41 -12.16 3.27 -4.43
C ASN A 41 -12.42 2.88 -5.89
N ARG A 42 -13.68 2.72 -6.30
CA ARG A 42 -14.03 2.39 -7.69
C ARG A 42 -13.62 3.48 -8.67
N GLU A 43 -13.85 4.75 -8.35
CA GLU A 43 -13.41 5.88 -9.19
C GLU A 43 -11.88 5.93 -9.32
N VAL A 44 -11.16 5.73 -8.22
CA VAL A 44 -9.69 5.65 -8.23
C VAL A 44 -9.20 4.51 -9.12
N LEU A 45 -9.81 3.33 -8.99
CA LEU A 45 -9.45 2.16 -9.81
C LEU A 45 -9.78 2.37 -11.28
N TRP A 46 -10.95 2.95 -11.56
CA TRP A 46 -11.37 3.30 -12.91
C TRP A 46 -10.35 4.22 -13.57
N LEU A 47 -9.89 5.27 -12.87
CA LEU A 47 -8.81 6.13 -13.36
C LEU A 47 -7.51 5.34 -13.60
N LEU A 48 -7.08 4.53 -12.64
CA LEU A 48 -5.84 3.74 -12.75
C LEU A 48 -5.86 2.73 -13.90
N GLN A 49 -7.04 2.19 -14.24
CA GLN A 49 -7.22 1.26 -15.36
C GLN A 49 -6.93 1.88 -16.74
N HIS A 50 -6.95 3.21 -16.86
CA HIS A 50 -6.62 3.89 -18.11
C HIS A 50 -5.12 3.88 -18.43
N PHE A 51 -4.26 3.53 -17.47
CA PHE A 51 -2.82 3.49 -17.63
C PHE A 51 -2.31 2.05 -17.58
N GLN A 52 -1.62 1.58 -18.62
CA GLN A 52 -1.04 0.24 -18.60
C GLN A 52 0.22 0.16 -17.72
N VAL A 53 1.00 1.25 -17.71
CA VAL A 53 2.28 1.34 -17.00
C VAL A 53 2.37 2.69 -16.30
N ILE A 54 2.62 2.66 -15.00
CA ILE A 54 2.93 3.84 -14.19
C ILE A 54 4.32 3.64 -13.62
N HIS A 55 5.25 4.57 -13.86
CA HIS A 55 6.60 4.42 -13.32
C HIS A 55 6.59 4.50 -11.79
N ARG A 56 5.99 5.56 -11.23
CA ARG A 56 5.81 5.75 -9.79
C ARG A 56 4.33 5.93 -9.43
N LEU A 57 3.82 5.04 -8.59
CA LEU A 57 2.47 5.11 -8.04
C LEU A 57 2.54 5.42 -6.54
N ASN A 58 1.83 6.46 -6.12
CA ASN A 58 1.68 6.84 -4.72
C ASN A 58 0.27 6.46 -4.25
N ILE A 59 0.17 5.68 -3.18
CA ILE A 59 -1.11 5.23 -2.58
C ILE A 59 -1.12 5.60 -1.11
N VAL A 60 -2.22 6.20 -0.65
CA VAL A 60 -2.49 6.46 0.77
C VAL A 60 -3.61 5.54 1.22
N LEU A 61 -3.36 4.73 2.24
CA LEU A 61 -4.37 3.88 2.84
C LEU A 61 -5.04 4.64 4.00
N SER A 62 -6.24 5.17 3.75
CA SER A 62 -6.96 6.04 4.69
C SER A 62 -7.94 5.26 5.57
N TYR A 63 -8.13 5.77 6.79
CA TYR A 63 -9.12 5.31 7.77
C TYR A 63 -10.07 6.48 8.10
N PRO A 64 -11.40 6.26 8.12
CA PRO A 64 -12.33 7.29 8.56
C PRO A 64 -12.13 7.58 10.07
N PRO A 65 -12.03 8.85 10.49
CA PRO A 65 -11.66 9.21 11.85
C PRO A 65 -12.68 8.84 12.95
N ASP A 66 -13.91 8.46 12.59
CA ASP A 66 -15.00 8.20 13.55
C ASP A 66 -15.20 6.69 13.80
N ASP A 67 -14.62 6.18 14.88
CA ASP A 67 -14.61 4.77 15.30
C ASP A 67 -15.94 4.26 15.90
N LYS A 68 -17.09 4.84 15.49
CA LYS A 68 -18.42 4.55 16.05
C LYS A 68 -19.35 3.76 15.12
N GLY A 69 -18.87 3.28 13.98
CA GLY A 69 -19.67 2.56 12.97
C GLY A 69 -19.30 1.08 12.82
N ASN A 70 -20.25 0.26 12.39
CA ASN A 70 -20.00 -1.10 11.89
C ASN A 70 -19.31 -1.01 10.52
N PHE A 71 -18.02 -0.69 10.51
CA PHE A 71 -17.26 -0.57 9.28
C PHE A 71 -16.97 -1.93 8.64
N GLN A 72 -17.10 -1.98 7.32
CA GLN A 72 -16.70 -3.12 6.50
C GLN A 72 -15.34 -2.88 5.88
N TYR A 73 -14.62 -3.96 5.56
CA TYR A 73 -13.36 -3.89 4.83
C TYR A 73 -13.62 -3.61 3.34
N LEU A 74 -13.19 -2.45 2.85
CA LEU A 74 -13.52 -1.95 1.50
C LEU A 74 -12.44 -2.18 0.45
N MET A 75 -11.26 -2.67 0.84
CA MET A 75 -10.21 -2.98 -0.14
C MET A 75 -10.47 -4.30 -0.89
N GLN A 76 -11.49 -5.08 -0.53
CA GLN A 76 -11.89 -6.25 -1.35
C GLN A 76 -12.28 -5.85 -2.78
N ASP A 77 -12.79 -4.64 -2.97
CA ASP A 77 -13.13 -4.09 -4.30
C ASP A 77 -11.87 -3.68 -5.09
N VAL A 78 -10.71 -3.54 -4.43
CA VAL A 78 -9.41 -3.21 -5.05
C VAL A 78 -8.80 -4.47 -5.62
N THR A 79 -9.18 -4.82 -6.85
CA THR A 79 -8.79 -6.10 -7.48
C THR A 79 -7.69 -5.96 -8.53
N TYR A 80 -7.35 -4.72 -8.91
CA TYR A 80 -6.40 -4.44 -9.96
C TYR A 80 -5.60 -3.16 -9.67
N LEU A 81 -4.30 -3.21 -9.96
CA LEU A 81 -3.44 -2.03 -10.07
C LEU A 81 -2.61 -2.15 -11.36
N PRO A 82 -2.25 -1.02 -11.99
CA PRO A 82 -1.46 -1.02 -13.22
C PRO A 82 -0.06 -1.57 -12.98
N ARG A 83 0.72 -1.82 -14.05
CA ARG A 83 2.12 -2.21 -13.87
C ARG A 83 2.90 -1.04 -13.28
N VAL A 84 3.47 -1.26 -12.10
CA VAL A 84 4.23 -0.25 -11.35
C VAL A 84 5.69 -0.66 -11.21
N THR A 85 6.61 0.29 -11.38
CA THR A 85 8.04 0.07 -11.08
C THR A 85 8.39 0.50 -9.66
N PHE A 86 7.87 1.65 -9.23
CA PHE A 86 8.03 2.20 -7.88
C PHE A 86 6.67 2.43 -7.23
N LEU A 87 6.37 1.66 -6.18
CA LEU A 87 5.26 1.93 -5.27
C LEU A 87 5.72 2.75 -4.05
N ALA A 88 5.08 3.89 -3.80
CA ALA A 88 5.14 4.57 -2.50
C ALA A 88 3.80 4.39 -1.77
N LEU A 89 3.85 3.83 -0.58
CA LEU A 89 2.68 3.46 0.21
C LEU A 89 2.70 4.21 1.54
N TYR A 90 1.66 4.99 1.79
CA TYR A 90 1.47 5.71 3.04
C TYR A 90 0.42 4.95 3.84
N VAL A 91 0.83 4.39 4.99
CA VAL A 91 0.00 3.49 5.79
C VAL A 91 -0.13 4.03 7.20
N MET A 92 -1.37 4.13 7.69
CA MET A 92 -1.62 4.36 9.10
C MET A 92 -1.07 3.17 9.90
N ASN A 93 -0.08 3.46 10.74
CA ASN A 93 0.70 2.49 11.49
C ASN A 93 0.03 2.03 12.79
N GLU A 94 -1.20 2.49 13.01
CA GLU A 94 -2.05 1.99 14.07
C GLU A 94 -2.78 0.73 13.64
N GLY A 95 -2.90 -0.18 14.60
CA GLY A 95 -3.73 -1.36 14.49
C GLY A 95 -3.06 -2.54 13.80
N HIS A 96 -3.44 -3.69 14.31
CA HIS A 96 -3.11 -5.04 13.86
C HIS A 96 -3.44 -5.31 12.37
N ALA A 97 -4.25 -4.47 11.69
CA ALA A 97 -4.57 -4.58 10.27
C ALA A 97 -3.44 -4.09 9.34
N PHE A 98 -2.38 -3.48 9.88
CA PHE A 98 -1.24 -2.95 9.11
C PHE A 98 -0.71 -3.92 8.05
N GLY A 99 -0.41 -5.16 8.45
CA GLY A 99 0.16 -6.16 7.56
C GLY A 99 -0.82 -6.62 6.47
N ALA A 100 -2.09 -6.87 6.84
CA ALA A 100 -3.12 -7.30 5.89
C ALA A 100 -3.33 -6.29 4.77
N ARG A 101 -3.41 -4.99 5.12
CA ARG A 101 -3.60 -3.88 4.19
C ARG A 101 -2.41 -3.68 3.25
N SER A 102 -1.20 -3.70 3.81
CA SER A 102 0.04 -3.56 3.03
C SER A 102 0.21 -4.74 2.07
N CYS A 103 -0.02 -5.96 2.56
CA CYS A 103 0.03 -7.17 1.75
C CYS A 103 -1.02 -7.16 0.63
N HIS A 104 -2.20 -6.60 0.90
CA HIS A 104 -3.23 -6.42 -0.12
C HIS A 104 -2.75 -5.58 -1.31
N VAL A 105 -2.07 -4.47 -1.08
CA VAL A 105 -1.53 -3.67 -2.19
C VAL A 105 -0.37 -4.38 -2.88
N LEU A 106 0.53 -5.00 -2.12
CA LEU A 106 1.71 -5.67 -2.68
C LEU A 106 1.35 -6.87 -3.58
N ARG A 107 0.27 -7.60 -3.28
CA ARG A 107 -0.22 -8.70 -4.14
C ARG A 107 -0.62 -8.23 -5.53
N LEU A 108 -1.08 -6.99 -5.66
CA LEU A 108 -1.49 -6.38 -6.93
C LEU A 108 -0.31 -5.74 -7.67
N CYS A 109 0.81 -5.54 -6.98
CA CYS A 109 1.99 -4.82 -7.45
C CYS A 109 3.26 -5.70 -7.44
N THR A 110 3.17 -6.98 -7.80
CA THR A 110 4.30 -7.92 -7.69
C THR A 110 5.50 -7.61 -8.59
N GLY A 111 5.30 -6.80 -9.64
CA GLY A 111 6.35 -6.36 -10.57
C GLY A 111 7.20 -5.18 -10.10
N ILE A 112 6.95 -4.62 -8.92
CA ILE A 112 7.70 -3.47 -8.41
C ILE A 112 9.18 -3.80 -8.20
N ARG A 113 10.03 -2.81 -8.47
CA ARG A 113 11.47 -2.85 -8.17
C ARG A 113 11.82 -2.06 -6.92
N LYS A 114 11.02 -1.05 -6.60
CA LYS A 114 11.20 -0.20 -5.43
C LYS A 114 9.90 -0.04 -4.64
N LEU A 115 10.01 -0.20 -3.34
CA LEU A 115 8.94 0.05 -2.38
C LEU A 115 9.40 1.14 -1.40
N SER A 116 8.62 2.21 -1.25
CA SER A 116 8.74 3.13 -0.13
C SER A 116 7.51 3.01 0.74
N MET A 117 7.69 2.84 2.04
CA MET A 117 6.62 2.82 3.02
C MET A 117 6.81 3.97 4.00
N VAL A 118 5.79 4.81 4.12
CA VAL A 118 5.73 5.88 5.11
C VAL A 118 4.69 5.48 6.15
N LEU A 119 5.17 5.22 7.37
CA LEU A 119 4.36 4.79 8.49
C LEU A 119 3.82 6.02 9.22
N LEU A 120 2.55 6.33 8.94
CA LEU A 120 1.86 7.48 9.51
C LEU A 120 1.38 7.18 10.91
N THR A 121 1.52 8.15 11.81
CA THR A 121 0.94 8.06 13.15
C THR A 121 -0.19 9.06 13.34
N CYS A 122 -1.34 8.63 13.81
CA CYS A 122 -2.40 9.46 14.33
C CYS A 122 -2.33 9.52 15.86
N ARG A 123 -2.14 10.73 16.41
CA ARG A 123 -2.04 10.96 17.86
C ARG A 123 -3.31 10.60 18.65
N ASN A 124 -4.44 10.39 17.97
CA ASN A 124 -5.74 10.18 18.60
C ASN A 124 -6.13 8.70 18.72
N PHE A 125 -5.35 7.79 18.14
CA PHE A 125 -5.59 6.36 18.23
C PHE A 125 -4.59 5.77 19.22
N GLU A 126 -5.09 5.29 20.35
CA GLU A 126 -4.27 4.48 21.25
C GLU A 126 -3.82 3.22 20.50
N ALA A 127 -2.53 2.88 20.60
CA ALA A 127 -1.99 1.67 20.00
C ALA A 127 -2.60 0.45 20.71
N GLN A 128 -3.77 0.00 20.26
CA GLN A 128 -4.33 -1.27 20.71
C GLN A 128 -3.38 -2.38 20.26
N SER A 129 -2.61 -2.90 21.22
CA SER A 129 -1.56 -3.90 21.01
C SER A 129 -2.11 -5.28 20.67
N THR A 130 -3.40 -5.52 20.91
CA THR A 130 -4.07 -6.80 20.66
C THR A 130 -5.37 -6.61 19.87
N CYS A 131 -5.57 -7.44 18.84
CA CYS A 131 -6.88 -7.57 18.20
C CYS A 131 -7.91 -8.01 19.24
N PRO A 132 -9.04 -7.30 19.40
CA PRO A 132 -10.18 -7.90 20.08
C PRO A 132 -10.64 -9.18 19.35
N SER A 133 -11.20 -10.13 20.10
CA SER A 133 -11.80 -11.34 19.51
C SER A 133 -12.89 -10.94 18.51
N GLY A 134 -12.81 -11.45 17.28
CA GLY A 134 -13.74 -11.08 16.19
C GLY A 134 -13.31 -9.87 15.35
N CYS A 135 -12.11 -9.34 15.55
CA CYS A 135 -11.57 -8.28 14.70
C CYS A 135 -11.49 -8.72 13.22
N ILE A 136 -12.08 -7.95 12.31
CA ILE A 136 -12.05 -8.18 10.85
C ILE A 136 -10.72 -7.76 10.19
N CYS A 137 -9.67 -7.74 10.98
CA CYS A 137 -8.53 -6.89 10.74
C CYS A 137 -7.37 -7.66 10.10
N ASP A 138 -7.39 -8.99 10.28
CA ASP A 138 -6.68 -9.97 9.48
C ASP A 138 -7.52 -10.46 8.27
N GLN A 139 -8.71 -9.89 8.02
CA GLN A 139 -9.48 -10.20 6.81
C GLN A 139 -9.04 -9.34 5.61
N PRO A 140 -9.13 -9.86 4.38
CA PRO A 140 -9.49 -11.24 4.02
C PRO A 140 -8.29 -12.20 4.08
N THR A 141 -7.09 -11.71 4.41
CA THR A 141 -5.87 -12.48 4.21
C THR A 141 -5.06 -12.54 5.48
N ASN A 142 -4.88 -13.77 5.99
CA ASN A 142 -3.89 -14.07 7.01
C ASN A 142 -2.50 -13.91 6.39
N TRP A 143 -2.10 -12.64 6.21
CA TRP A 143 -0.86 -12.21 5.58
C TRP A 143 0.37 -12.82 6.27
N LYS A 144 0.23 -13.22 7.54
CA LYS A 144 1.24 -13.93 8.29
C LYS A 144 1.52 -15.33 7.75
N ILE A 145 0.70 -15.92 6.88
CA ILE A 145 0.95 -17.23 6.25
C ILE A 145 0.89 -17.16 4.71
N GLU A 146 0.72 -15.96 4.16
CA GLU A 146 0.53 -15.75 2.74
C GLU A 146 1.83 -16.00 1.95
N LYS A 147 1.69 -16.79 0.88
CA LYS A 147 2.77 -17.07 -0.08
C LYS A 147 2.81 -15.97 -1.14
N LEU A 148 3.19 -14.76 -0.73
CA LEU A 148 3.47 -13.67 -1.65
C LEU A 148 4.90 -13.79 -2.20
N SER A 149 5.09 -13.36 -3.44
CA SER A 149 6.39 -13.39 -4.13
C SER A 149 6.62 -12.05 -4.85
N LEU A 150 7.64 -11.32 -4.42
CA LEU A 150 8.04 -10.00 -4.94
C LEU A 150 9.37 -10.15 -5.69
N ASN A 151 9.37 -10.96 -6.74
CA ASN A 151 10.58 -11.40 -7.45
C ASN A 151 11.39 -10.28 -8.13
N CYS A 152 10.82 -9.09 -8.26
CA CYS A 152 11.49 -7.94 -8.85
C CYS A 152 11.96 -6.91 -7.81
N LEU A 153 11.56 -7.04 -6.54
CA LEU A 153 11.79 -6.02 -5.52
C LEU A 153 13.26 -6.00 -5.08
N GLN A 154 13.93 -4.89 -5.36
CA GLN A 154 15.37 -4.71 -5.11
C GLN A 154 15.66 -3.68 -4.03
N GLU A 155 14.80 -2.67 -3.90
CA GLU A 155 14.98 -1.57 -2.95
C GLU A 155 13.73 -1.40 -2.09
N VAL A 156 13.93 -1.35 -0.77
CA VAL A 156 12.90 -1.01 0.20
C VAL A 156 13.36 0.18 1.02
N GLU A 157 12.47 1.13 1.22
CA GLU A 157 12.64 2.23 2.16
C GLU A 157 11.46 2.26 3.12
N ILE A 158 11.72 2.34 4.41
CA ILE A 158 10.69 2.49 5.45
C ILE A 158 11.00 3.71 6.29
N THR A 159 10.03 4.61 6.44
CA THR A 159 10.13 5.81 7.27
C THR A 159 9.07 5.78 8.37
N GLY A 160 9.47 6.13 9.60
CA GLY A 160 8.56 6.18 10.76
C GLY A 160 8.44 4.85 11.50
N LEU A 161 9.44 3.97 11.40
CA LEU A 161 9.44 2.67 12.10
C LEU A 161 9.52 2.88 13.62
N LYS A 162 8.60 2.29 14.39
CA LYS A 162 8.58 2.37 15.87
C LYS A 162 9.12 1.12 16.55
N GLY A 163 9.30 0.04 15.78
CA GLY A 163 9.60 -1.29 16.30
C GLY A 163 8.43 -1.88 17.06
N ALA A 164 7.21 -1.73 16.55
CA ALA A 164 6.06 -2.48 17.04
C ALA A 164 6.08 -3.90 16.47
N ASP A 165 5.51 -4.88 17.19
CA ASP A 165 5.59 -6.29 16.80
C ASP A 165 5.02 -6.56 15.40
N HIS A 166 3.94 -5.85 15.01
CA HIS A 166 3.35 -5.98 13.68
C HIS A 166 4.27 -5.45 12.57
N GLU A 167 5.04 -4.40 12.83
CA GLU A 167 6.01 -3.84 11.88
C GLU A 167 7.15 -4.82 11.66
N VAL A 168 7.68 -5.39 12.76
CA VAL A 168 8.79 -6.35 12.71
C VAL A 168 8.35 -7.62 12.01
N ALA A 169 7.17 -8.16 12.35
CA ALA A 169 6.62 -9.34 11.68
C ALA A 169 6.39 -9.09 10.18
N PHE A 170 5.96 -7.89 9.79
CA PHE A 170 5.83 -7.52 8.39
C PHE A 170 7.18 -7.47 7.68
N LEU A 171 8.20 -6.87 8.29
CA LEU A 171 9.57 -6.82 7.74
C LEU A 171 10.17 -8.22 7.57
N GLU A 172 10.03 -9.09 8.56
CA GLU A 172 10.47 -10.48 8.48
C GLU A 172 9.77 -11.22 7.33
N ARG A 173 8.47 -10.96 7.11
CA ARG A 173 7.74 -11.49 5.95
C ARG A 173 8.23 -10.90 4.64
N LEU A 174 8.52 -9.60 4.59
CA LEU A 174 9.02 -8.92 3.41
C LEU A 174 10.35 -9.51 2.92
N PHE A 175 11.27 -9.85 3.83
CA PHE A 175 12.52 -10.54 3.47
C PHE A 175 12.28 -11.91 2.81
N ASN A 176 11.24 -12.62 3.24
CA ASN A 176 10.86 -13.89 2.65
C ASN A 176 10.22 -13.71 1.26
N TRP A 177 9.41 -12.66 1.08
CA TRP A 177 8.75 -12.37 -0.20
C TRP A 177 9.72 -11.82 -1.25
N ALA A 178 10.73 -11.06 -0.83
CA ALA A 178 11.66 -10.33 -1.69
C ALA A 178 13.03 -11.02 -1.79
N GLY A 179 13.09 -12.15 -2.49
CA GLY A 179 14.31 -12.97 -2.57
C GLY A 179 15.51 -12.31 -3.26
N VAL A 180 15.31 -11.22 -4.00
CA VAL A 180 16.35 -10.47 -4.72
C VAL A 180 16.60 -9.07 -4.15
N LEU A 181 16.17 -8.84 -2.90
CA LEU A 181 16.35 -7.56 -2.22
C LEU A 181 17.84 -7.23 -2.11
N LYS A 182 18.22 -6.04 -2.58
CA LYS A 182 19.61 -5.55 -2.57
C LYS A 182 19.83 -4.49 -1.51
N LYS A 183 18.81 -3.69 -1.21
CA LYS A 183 18.93 -2.55 -0.29
C LYS A 183 17.66 -2.38 0.54
N LEU A 184 17.84 -2.22 1.84
CA LEU A 184 16.81 -1.80 2.79
C LEU A 184 17.32 -0.57 3.54
N ARG A 185 16.58 0.54 3.44
CA ARG A 185 16.78 1.75 4.23
C ARG A 185 15.65 1.90 5.24
N ILE A 186 15.99 2.08 6.51
CA ILE A 186 15.04 2.34 7.58
C ILE A 186 15.33 3.71 8.17
N THR A 187 14.27 4.47 8.45
CA THR A 187 14.33 5.68 9.25
C THR A 187 13.35 5.51 10.40
N PHE A 188 13.89 5.45 11.62
CA PHE A 188 13.09 5.28 12.82
C PHE A 188 12.25 6.52 13.12
N ASP A 189 11.10 6.30 13.74
CA ASP A 189 10.34 7.40 14.32
C ASP A 189 11.13 8.06 15.46
N HIS A 190 10.97 9.37 15.60
CA HIS A 190 11.69 10.18 16.60
C HIS A 190 11.44 9.75 18.06
N THR A 191 10.36 9.01 18.33
CA THR A 191 10.05 8.49 19.67
C THR A 191 10.85 7.23 20.04
N VAL A 192 11.53 6.60 19.08
CA VAL A 192 12.29 5.37 19.32
C VAL A 192 13.59 5.70 20.05
N SER A 193 13.82 5.04 21.20
CA SER A 193 15.08 5.19 21.93
C SER A 193 16.26 4.58 21.16
N LYS A 194 17.46 5.12 21.37
CA LYS A 194 18.69 4.62 20.72
C LYS A 194 18.95 3.14 21.00
N SER A 195 18.65 2.66 22.22
CA SER A 195 18.81 1.26 22.59
C SER A 195 17.85 0.37 21.82
N LYS A 196 16.57 0.76 21.73
CA LYS A 196 15.55 0.02 20.97
C LYS A 196 15.88 0.00 19.48
N ALA A 197 16.28 1.13 18.91
CA ALA A 197 16.71 1.20 17.51
C ALA A 197 17.88 0.24 17.25
N LYS A 198 18.90 0.22 18.11
CA LYS A 198 20.05 -0.68 17.99
C LYS A 198 19.65 -2.16 18.03
N GLU A 199 18.75 -2.55 18.94
CA GLU A 199 18.23 -3.91 19.03
C GLU A 199 17.50 -4.32 17.73
N LEU A 200 16.65 -3.44 17.21
CA LEU A 200 15.94 -3.67 15.95
C LEU A 200 16.90 -3.77 14.77
N CYS A 201 17.91 -2.90 14.68
CA CYS A 201 18.94 -2.98 13.65
C CYS A 201 19.63 -4.35 13.68
N GLN A 202 20.00 -4.84 14.86
CA GLN A 202 20.64 -6.14 15.02
C GLN A 202 19.73 -7.29 14.59
N ARG A 203 18.47 -7.30 15.04
CA ARG A 203 17.48 -8.33 14.68
C ARG A 203 17.17 -8.36 13.18
N LEU A 204 17.00 -7.20 12.57
CA LEU A 204 16.71 -7.11 11.13
C LEU A 204 17.92 -7.51 10.30
N SER A 205 19.12 -7.12 10.72
CA SER A 205 20.37 -7.50 10.03
C SER A 205 20.65 -8.99 10.12
N SER A 206 20.31 -9.65 11.24
CA SER A 206 20.47 -11.11 11.37
C SER A 206 19.44 -11.91 10.57
N THR A 207 18.32 -11.29 10.21
CA THR A 207 17.25 -11.91 9.41
C THR A 207 17.43 -11.67 7.91
N ALA A 208 18.03 -10.53 7.55
CA ALA A 208 18.30 -10.17 6.17
C ALA A 208 19.32 -11.11 5.52
N ARG A 209 19.28 -11.20 4.20
CA ARG A 209 20.28 -11.94 3.43
C ARG A 209 21.63 -11.22 3.51
N PRO A 210 22.78 -11.92 3.53
CA PRO A 210 24.10 -11.29 3.63
C PRO A 210 24.39 -10.25 2.54
N GLU A 211 23.78 -10.40 1.36
CA GLU A 211 23.94 -9.49 0.22
C GLU A 211 23.05 -8.25 0.29
N THR A 212 22.12 -8.18 1.25
CA THR A 212 21.24 -7.02 1.44
C THR A 212 22.01 -5.91 2.16
N LEU A 213 22.20 -4.78 1.48
CA LEU A 213 22.70 -3.55 2.10
C LEU A 213 21.65 -2.97 3.04
N MET A 214 21.98 -2.90 4.33
CA MET A 214 21.12 -2.35 5.38
C MET A 214 21.60 -0.93 5.76
N GLU A 215 20.71 0.06 5.65
CA GLU A 215 20.94 1.45 6.05
C GLU A 215 19.90 1.84 7.11
N PHE A 216 20.33 2.53 8.17
CA PHE A 216 19.51 2.92 9.33
C PHE A 216 19.69 4.40 9.68
#